data_AF-A0A2S8J7S7-F1
#
_entry.id   AF-A0A2S8J7S7-F1
#
_cell.length_a   1.000
_cell.length_b   1.000
_cell.length_c   1.000
_cell.angle_alpha   90.00
_cell.angle_beta   90.00
_cell.angle_gamma   90.00
#
_symmetry.space_group_name_H-M   'P 1'
#
loop_
_entity.id
_entity.type
_entity.pdbx_description
1 polymer ?
#
loop_
_entity_poly.entity_id
_entity_poly.type
_entity_poly.pdbx_seq_one_letter_code
_entity_poly.pdbx_strand_id
1 'polypeptide(L)'
;MTAELRFMPQFARADFVGDASPKAFGGYAETGALKHYQQAASVVGSVNLRGQESAVDGSGFRDRTWGFRDETIGMSEYFGFMWKFETFALSVMRLYGSDGSDHATGFLLGDTATPVAAVSSFTRDGSGLFVEAEIELDSGDRLTVASVGRPAGQWVPMGPPRTGAVMSAYDEFHTFRTASGEAGGGIVEQGYVRRGV
;
A
#
# COMPACT_ATOMS: atom_id res chain seq x y z
N MET A 1 -24.07 -9.17 7.03
CA MET A 1 -23.30 -7.96 7.37
C MET A 1 -23.87 -6.84 6.53
N THR A 2 -24.11 -5.68 7.12
CA THR A 2 -24.42 -4.45 6.40
C THR A 2 -23.43 -3.37 6.83
N ALA A 3 -23.09 -2.47 5.92
CA ALA A 3 -22.21 -1.35 6.21
C ALA A 3 -22.72 -0.13 5.44
N GLU A 4 -22.90 0.97 6.15
CA GLU A 4 -23.24 2.27 5.58
C GLU A 4 -22.11 3.23 5.91
N LEU A 5 -21.17 3.37 4.96
CA LEU A 5 -19.95 4.13 5.15
C LEU A 5 -19.87 5.26 4.12
N ARG A 6 -19.46 6.43 4.58
CA ARG A 6 -19.17 7.59 3.73
C ARG A 6 -17.67 7.74 3.62
N PHE A 7 -17.17 7.70 2.38
CA PHE A 7 -15.77 7.93 2.05
C PHE A 7 -15.60 9.41 1.67
N MET A 8 -14.84 10.16 2.47
CA MET A 8 -14.56 11.57 2.25
C MET A 8 -13.10 11.72 1.86
N PRO A 9 -12.78 11.96 0.56
CA PRO A 9 -11.41 12.11 0.11
C PRO A 9 -10.65 13.16 0.93
N GLN A 10 -9.39 12.86 1.24
CA GLN A 10 -8.44 13.71 1.94
C GLN A 10 -7.12 13.71 1.17
N PHE A 11 -6.46 14.88 1.15
CA PHE A 11 -5.19 15.09 0.45
C PHE A 11 -5.27 14.87 -1.07
N ALA A 12 -4.17 15.19 -1.75
CA ALA A 12 -4.00 14.95 -3.17
C ALA A 12 -4.13 13.46 -3.52
N ARG A 13 -4.53 13.18 -4.76
CA ARG A 13 -4.60 11.82 -5.31
C ARG A 13 -3.20 11.37 -5.74
N ALA A 14 -2.84 10.12 -5.43
CA ALA A 14 -1.67 9.46 -5.97
C ALA A 14 -2.02 8.85 -7.34
N ASP A 15 -1.57 9.47 -8.43
CA ASP A 15 -1.77 8.96 -9.79
C ASP A 15 -0.49 8.28 -10.31
N PHE A 16 -0.53 6.95 -10.48
CA PHE A 16 0.62 6.16 -10.89
C PHE A 16 0.64 5.99 -12.41
N VAL A 17 1.08 7.04 -13.09
CA VAL A 17 1.17 7.12 -14.56
C VAL A 17 2.57 7.56 -14.99
N GLY A 18 2.95 7.26 -16.24
CA GLY A 18 4.26 7.64 -16.78
C GLY A 18 5.41 7.04 -15.95
N ASP A 19 6.34 7.88 -15.53
CA ASP A 19 7.52 7.47 -14.74
C ASP A 19 7.15 6.90 -13.36
N ALA A 20 6.01 7.32 -12.80
CA ALA A 20 5.48 6.80 -11.54
C ALA A 20 4.73 5.48 -11.71
N SER A 21 4.55 4.97 -12.93
CA SER A 21 3.87 3.69 -13.15
C SER A 21 4.61 2.54 -12.43
N PRO A 22 3.91 1.51 -11.93
CA PRO A 22 4.53 0.38 -11.24
C PRO A 22 5.32 -0.50 -12.23
N LYS A 23 6.59 -0.16 -12.48
CA LYS A 23 7.41 -0.74 -13.56
C LYS A 23 7.53 -2.26 -13.50
N ALA A 24 7.46 -2.85 -12.31
CA ALA A 24 7.56 -4.29 -12.13
C ALA A 24 6.29 -5.07 -12.52
N PHE A 25 5.17 -4.41 -12.88
CA PHE A 25 3.89 -5.10 -13.20
C PHE A 25 3.88 -5.76 -14.60
N GLY A 26 5.05 -6.14 -15.12
CA GLY A 26 5.29 -6.56 -16.50
C GLY A 26 5.19 -5.36 -17.45
N GLY A 27 5.77 -5.46 -18.66
CA GLY A 27 5.84 -4.37 -19.67
C GLY A 27 4.51 -3.69 -20.07
N TYR A 28 3.39 -4.08 -19.45
CA TYR A 28 2.11 -3.36 -19.45
C TYR A 28 2.18 -1.95 -18.84
N ALA A 29 3.12 -1.70 -17.92
CA ALA A 29 3.40 -0.35 -17.43
C ALA A 29 3.89 0.56 -18.58
N GLU A 30 4.80 0.05 -19.42
CA GLU A 30 5.38 0.78 -20.56
C GLU A 30 4.37 0.98 -21.70
N THR A 31 3.41 0.07 -21.85
CA THR A 31 2.32 0.23 -22.84
C THR A 31 1.20 1.17 -22.37
N GLY A 32 1.21 1.60 -21.11
CA GLY A 32 0.15 2.40 -20.50
C GLY A 32 -1.19 1.69 -20.37
N ALA A 33 -1.23 0.37 -20.58
CA ALA A 33 -2.42 -0.47 -20.48
C ALA A 33 -2.86 -0.68 -19.03
N LEU A 34 -1.91 -0.56 -18.09
CA LEU A 34 -2.18 -0.54 -16.66
C LEU A 34 -2.46 0.90 -16.19
N LYS A 35 -3.50 1.07 -15.40
CA LYS A 35 -3.84 2.31 -14.72
C LYS A 35 -4.01 2.04 -13.24
N HIS A 36 -3.47 2.92 -12.42
CA HIS A 36 -3.52 2.80 -10.99
C HIS A 36 -3.58 4.18 -10.34
N TYR A 37 -4.48 4.34 -9.37
CA TYR A 37 -4.45 5.49 -8.47
C TYR A 37 -4.82 5.05 -7.05
N GLN A 38 -4.36 5.84 -6.08
CA GLN A 38 -4.75 5.71 -4.69
C GLN A 38 -5.24 7.06 -4.13
N GLN A 39 -6.22 7.02 -3.24
CA GLN A 39 -6.79 8.20 -2.59
C GLN A 39 -6.99 7.93 -1.10
N ALA A 40 -6.35 8.73 -0.25
CA ALA A 40 -6.61 8.73 1.19
C ALA A 40 -7.97 9.37 1.50
N ALA A 41 -8.58 8.99 2.62
CA ALA A 41 -9.85 9.51 3.06
C ALA A 41 -10.05 9.40 4.56
N SER A 42 -11.01 10.19 5.04
CA SER A 42 -11.70 9.91 6.30
C SER A 42 -12.96 9.10 5.97
N VAL A 43 -13.27 8.10 6.81
CA VAL A 43 -14.41 7.20 6.66
C VAL A 43 -15.25 7.25 7.91
N VAL A 44 -16.52 7.59 7.75
CA VAL A 44 -17.49 7.66 8.85
C VAL A 44 -18.75 6.87 8.52
N GLY A 45 -19.40 6.29 9.53
CA GLY A 45 -20.67 5.57 9.36
C GLY A 45 -20.88 4.47 10.38
N SER A 46 -21.56 3.39 9.99
CA SER A 46 -21.74 2.22 10.83
C SER A 46 -21.59 0.90 10.09
N VAL A 47 -21.21 -0.13 10.84
CA VAL A 47 -21.14 -1.51 10.38
C VAL A 47 -21.99 -2.37 11.32
N ASN A 48 -22.90 -3.15 10.76
CA ASN A 48 -23.62 -4.20 11.48
C ASN A 48 -23.04 -5.58 11.13
N LEU A 49 -22.42 -6.20 12.12
CA LEU A 49 -21.90 -7.55 12.02
C LEU A 49 -22.64 -8.46 13.00
N ARG A 50 -23.37 -9.44 12.48
CA ARG A 50 -24.12 -10.43 13.28
C ARG A 50 -25.10 -9.79 14.27
N GLY A 51 -25.75 -8.69 13.88
CA GLY A 51 -26.70 -7.96 14.71
C GLY A 51 -26.06 -6.92 15.63
N GLN A 52 -24.73 -6.92 15.78
CA GLN A 52 -24.01 -5.89 16.53
C GLN A 52 -23.65 -4.73 15.61
N GLU A 53 -24.20 -3.56 15.91
CA GLU A 53 -23.83 -2.32 15.25
C GLU A 53 -22.61 -1.68 15.93
N SER A 54 -21.70 -1.14 15.13
CA SER A 54 -20.53 -0.39 15.59
C SER A 54 -20.34 0.84 14.72
N ALA A 55 -20.14 1.99 15.35
CA ALA A 55 -19.79 3.22 14.66
C ALA A 55 -18.36 3.12 14.11
N VAL A 56 -18.17 3.69 12.92
CA VAL A 56 -16.86 3.86 12.29
C VAL A 56 -16.60 5.35 12.20
N ASP A 57 -15.45 5.77 12.72
CA ASP A 57 -14.85 7.08 12.50
C ASP A 57 -13.33 6.83 12.41
N GLY A 58 -12.79 6.92 11.22
CA GLY A 58 -11.40 6.52 10.99
C GLY A 58 -10.87 6.87 9.62
N SER A 59 -9.74 6.25 9.30
CA SER A 59 -9.01 6.48 8.06
C SER A 59 -9.32 5.39 7.03
N GLY A 60 -9.30 5.76 5.75
CA GLY A 60 -9.47 4.83 4.65
C GLY A 60 -8.58 5.17 3.47
N PHE A 61 -8.39 4.19 2.61
CA PHE A 61 -7.77 4.36 1.31
C PHE A 61 -8.65 3.72 0.24
N ARG A 62 -8.69 4.35 -0.92
CA ARG A 62 -9.22 3.76 -2.14
C ARG A 62 -8.04 3.42 -3.04
N ASP A 63 -7.77 2.13 -3.20
CA ASP A 63 -6.93 1.61 -4.27
C ASP A 63 -7.79 1.29 -5.48
N ARG A 64 -7.39 1.76 -6.66
CA ARG A 64 -8.04 1.40 -7.91
C ARG A 64 -7.00 1.05 -8.97
N THR A 65 -6.94 -0.23 -9.30
CA THR A 65 -6.11 -0.76 -10.40
C THR A 65 -6.96 -1.37 -11.52
N TRP A 66 -6.70 -1.04 -12.78
CA TRP A 66 -7.31 -1.70 -13.94
C TRP A 66 -6.35 -1.81 -15.12
N GLY A 67 -6.60 -2.78 -15.99
CA GLY A 67 -5.72 -3.16 -17.08
C GLY A 67 -5.30 -4.63 -16.99
N PHE A 68 -4.52 -5.09 -17.96
CA PHE A 68 -3.95 -6.43 -17.93
C PHE A 68 -2.76 -6.46 -16.97
N ARG A 69 -2.74 -7.47 -16.09
CA ARG A 69 -1.68 -7.69 -15.12
C ARG A 69 -1.61 -9.18 -14.78
N ASP A 70 -0.40 -9.72 -14.78
CA ASP A 70 -0.05 -10.96 -14.09
C ASP A 70 1.24 -10.70 -13.31
N GLU A 71 1.10 -10.46 -12.01
CA GLU A 71 2.21 -10.13 -11.11
C GLU A 71 3.24 -11.25 -11.03
N THR A 72 2.86 -12.49 -11.36
CA THR A 72 3.79 -13.63 -11.29
C THR A 72 4.86 -13.61 -12.37
N ILE A 73 4.68 -12.77 -13.42
CA ILE A 73 5.63 -12.63 -14.53
C ILE A 73 6.72 -11.60 -14.18
N GLY A 74 6.29 -10.43 -13.72
CA GLY A 74 7.18 -9.27 -13.57
C GLY A 74 7.83 -9.13 -12.20
N MET A 75 7.26 -9.75 -11.15
CA MET A 75 7.69 -9.52 -9.77
C MET A 75 8.03 -10.81 -9.04
N SER A 76 8.89 -10.68 -8.05
CA SER A 76 9.14 -11.69 -7.03
C SER A 76 8.46 -11.34 -5.70
N GLU A 77 8.43 -10.05 -5.36
CA GLU A 77 7.97 -9.55 -4.06
C GLU A 77 7.52 -8.08 -4.18
N TYR A 78 6.61 -7.62 -3.31
CA TYR A 78 6.32 -6.19 -3.13
C TYR A 78 5.86 -5.79 -1.74
N PHE A 79 6.02 -4.49 -1.47
CA PHE A 79 5.47 -3.78 -0.32
C PHE A 79 4.61 -2.64 -0.79
N GLY A 80 3.35 -2.61 -0.36
CA GLY A 80 2.43 -1.47 -0.52
C GLY A 80 2.24 -0.76 0.81
N PHE A 81 2.45 0.55 0.83
CA PHE A 81 2.25 1.43 1.98
C PHE A 81 1.08 2.37 1.68
N MET A 82 0.00 2.22 2.43
CA MET A 82 -1.18 3.08 2.38
C MET A 82 -1.43 3.61 3.78
N TRP A 83 -0.76 4.70 4.14
CA TRP A 83 -0.74 5.22 5.50
C TRP A 83 -1.37 6.60 5.54
N LYS A 84 -2.26 6.83 6.50
CA LYS A 84 -2.86 8.15 6.71
C LYS A 84 -2.49 8.64 8.11
N PHE A 85 -2.05 9.90 8.13
CA PHE A 85 -1.80 10.69 9.32
C PHE A 85 -2.82 11.83 9.38
N GLU A 86 -2.65 12.74 10.34
CA GLU A 86 -3.56 13.87 10.48
C GLU A 86 -3.29 14.92 9.39
N THR A 87 -2.03 15.17 9.08
CA THR A 87 -1.62 16.26 8.19
C THR A 87 -1.21 15.82 6.80
N PHE A 88 -1.00 14.51 6.59
CA PHE A 88 -0.63 13.95 5.30
C PHE A 88 -1.06 12.48 5.17
N ALA A 89 -0.84 11.92 3.98
CA ALA A 89 -0.90 10.49 3.73
C ALA A 89 0.30 10.03 2.88
N LEU A 90 0.59 8.73 2.91
CA LEU A 90 1.61 8.08 2.09
C LEU A 90 0.97 7.00 1.25
N SER A 91 1.33 6.98 -0.02
CA SER A 91 0.94 5.98 -1.03
C SER A 91 2.20 5.56 -1.77
N VAL A 92 2.83 4.48 -1.33
CA VAL A 92 4.16 4.07 -1.80
C VAL A 92 4.20 2.58 -2.07
N MET A 93 4.91 2.18 -3.10
CA MET A 93 5.22 0.80 -3.41
C MET A 93 6.73 0.61 -3.49
N ARG A 94 7.22 -0.49 -2.92
CA ARG A 94 8.55 -1.04 -3.22
C ARG A 94 8.36 -2.38 -3.92
N LEU A 95 8.90 -2.51 -5.12
CA LEU A 95 8.65 -3.60 -6.03
C LEU A 95 9.97 -4.30 -6.34
N TYR A 96 10.02 -5.61 -6.13
CA TYR A 96 11.15 -6.43 -6.50
C TYR A 96 10.81 -7.20 -7.77
N GLY A 97 11.55 -6.92 -8.84
CA GLY A 97 11.39 -7.58 -10.13
C GLY A 97 11.78 -9.06 -10.07
N SER A 98 11.27 -9.84 -11.02
CA SER A 98 11.73 -11.22 -11.23
C SER A 98 13.16 -11.29 -11.78
N ASP A 99 13.66 -10.19 -12.33
CA ASP A 99 15.02 -9.97 -12.84
C ASP A 99 16.01 -9.47 -11.76
N GLY A 100 15.55 -9.29 -10.52
CA GLY A 100 16.36 -8.78 -9.41
C GLY A 100 16.38 -7.25 -9.29
N SER A 101 15.60 -6.53 -10.11
CA SER A 101 15.41 -5.08 -9.93
C SER A 101 14.70 -4.73 -8.61
N ASP A 102 15.00 -3.55 -8.07
CA ASP A 102 14.37 -2.98 -6.88
C ASP A 102 13.91 -1.56 -7.21
N HIS A 103 12.61 -1.34 -7.15
CA HIS A 103 11.99 -0.10 -7.57
C HIS A 103 11.05 0.43 -6.49
N ALA A 104 11.28 1.65 -6.05
CA ALA A 104 10.30 2.41 -5.30
C ALA A 104 9.52 3.34 -6.24
N THR A 105 8.22 3.50 -6.00
CA THR A 105 7.39 4.52 -6.62
C THR A 105 6.31 4.93 -5.64
N GLY A 106 5.92 6.20 -5.62
CA GLY A 106 4.91 6.64 -4.68
C GLY A 106 4.91 8.14 -4.46
N PHE A 107 4.09 8.55 -3.51
CA PHE A 107 3.85 9.94 -3.19
C PHE A 107 3.61 10.14 -1.69
N LEU A 108 4.16 11.24 -1.17
CA LEU A 108 3.65 11.92 0.01
C LEU A 108 2.51 12.85 -0.40
N LEU A 109 1.35 12.66 0.22
CA LEU A 109 0.09 13.31 -0.13
C LEU A 109 -0.27 14.36 0.93
N GLY A 110 -0.17 15.63 0.56
CA GLY A 110 -0.72 16.78 1.29
C GLY A 110 -1.72 17.51 0.40
N ASP A 111 -1.60 18.83 0.28
CA ASP A 111 -2.34 19.60 -0.74
C ASP A 111 -1.92 19.21 -2.17
N THR A 112 -0.68 18.77 -2.33
CA THR A 112 -0.10 18.23 -3.56
C THR A 112 0.45 16.82 -3.33
N ALA A 113 0.67 16.09 -4.42
CA ALA A 113 1.36 14.81 -4.39
C ALA A 113 2.85 15.03 -4.68
N THR A 114 3.70 14.82 -3.67
CA THR A 114 5.15 14.94 -3.77
C THR A 114 5.75 13.56 -4.04
N PRO A 115 6.50 13.36 -5.14
CA PRO A 115 7.03 12.05 -5.47
C PRO A 115 8.04 11.52 -4.43
N VAL A 116 8.04 10.21 -4.27
CA VAL A 116 9.03 9.45 -3.49
C VAL A 116 10.17 9.02 -4.40
N ALA A 117 11.40 9.30 -3.96
CA ALA A 117 12.62 8.86 -4.63
C ALA A 117 12.95 7.40 -4.28
N ALA A 118 12.83 7.02 -3.00
CA ALA A 118 13.21 5.69 -2.53
C ALA A 118 12.49 5.28 -1.23
N VAL A 119 12.49 3.97 -0.98
CA VAL A 119 12.31 3.40 0.36
C VAL A 119 13.70 3.02 0.85
N SER A 120 14.36 3.94 1.55
CA SER A 120 15.79 3.85 1.92
C SER A 120 16.06 2.74 2.94
N SER A 121 15.09 2.44 3.80
CA SER A 121 15.15 1.31 4.72
C SER A 121 13.78 0.67 4.90
N PHE A 122 13.76 -0.63 5.16
CA PHE A 122 12.56 -1.41 5.47
C PHE A 122 12.92 -2.54 6.43
N THR A 123 12.42 -2.44 7.66
CA THR A 123 12.74 -3.34 8.77
C THR A 123 11.57 -4.27 9.05
N ARG A 124 11.89 -5.55 9.24
CA ARG A 124 10.95 -6.61 9.63
C ARG A 124 11.30 -7.22 10.98
N ASP A 125 10.31 -7.78 11.64
CA ASP A 125 10.52 -8.69 12.77
C ASP A 125 10.93 -10.10 12.30
N GLY A 126 11.21 -10.99 13.25
CA GLY A 126 11.60 -12.38 12.95
C GLY A 126 10.51 -13.24 12.30
N SER A 127 9.26 -12.76 12.26
CA SER A 127 8.15 -13.40 11.54
C SER A 127 7.98 -12.84 10.13
N GLY A 128 8.85 -11.91 9.72
CA GLY A 128 8.80 -11.24 8.42
C GLY A 128 7.79 -10.10 8.35
N LEU A 129 7.30 -9.62 9.50
CA LEU A 129 6.25 -8.62 9.56
C LEU A 129 6.79 -7.20 9.72
N PHE A 130 6.06 -6.19 9.26
CA PHE A 130 6.54 -4.81 9.23
C PHE A 130 6.85 -4.24 10.63
N VAL A 131 7.99 -3.55 10.74
CA VAL A 131 8.41 -2.81 11.93
C VAL A 131 8.58 -1.33 11.64
N GLU A 132 9.36 -0.96 10.63
CA GLU A 132 9.70 0.42 10.32
C GLU A 132 10.12 0.58 8.86
N ALA A 133 9.88 1.74 8.27
CA ALA A 133 10.52 2.15 7.02
C ALA A 133 10.96 3.61 7.07
N GLU A 134 11.99 3.92 6.29
CA GLU A 134 12.36 5.28 5.94
C GLU A 134 12.04 5.52 4.46
N ILE A 135 11.30 6.60 4.20
CA ILE A 135 10.89 7.03 2.86
C ILE A 135 11.69 8.29 2.51
N GLU A 136 12.36 8.29 1.36
CA GLU A 136 13.08 9.44 0.83
C GLU A 136 12.24 10.09 -0.28
N LEU A 137 12.00 11.39 -0.18
CA LEU A 137 11.30 12.19 -1.19
C LEU A 137 12.26 12.68 -2.27
N ASP A 138 11.74 13.07 -3.44
CA ASP A 138 12.56 13.68 -4.51
C ASP A 138 13.24 14.99 -4.07
N SER A 139 12.74 15.65 -3.03
CA SER A 139 13.39 16.82 -2.41
C SER A 139 14.66 16.45 -1.64
N GLY A 140 14.88 15.16 -1.34
CA GLY A 140 15.90 14.65 -0.42
C GLY A 140 15.46 14.59 1.04
N ASP A 141 14.24 15.05 1.37
CA ASP A 141 13.68 14.91 2.71
C ASP A 141 13.39 13.45 3.04
N ARG A 142 13.46 13.12 4.34
CA ARG A 142 13.26 11.75 4.83
C ARG A 142 12.15 11.69 5.86
N LEU A 143 11.33 10.65 5.74
CA LEU A 143 10.23 10.36 6.65
C LEU A 143 10.36 8.93 7.17
N THR A 144 10.68 8.79 8.45
CA THR A 144 10.70 7.51 9.15
C THR A 144 9.35 7.26 9.80
N VAL A 145 8.78 6.08 9.55
CA VAL A 145 7.51 5.63 10.11
C VAL A 145 7.69 4.26 10.75
N ALA A 146 7.37 4.17 12.04
CA ALA A 146 7.42 2.94 12.81
C ALA A 146 6.02 2.45 13.17
N SER A 147 5.84 1.13 13.12
CA SER A 147 4.68 0.45 13.71
C SER A 147 4.72 0.57 15.24
N VAL A 148 3.61 1.01 15.83
CA VAL A 148 3.40 1.00 17.29
C VAL A 148 2.33 0.01 17.72
N GLY A 149 1.65 -0.62 16.77
CA GLY A 149 0.66 -1.65 17.00
C GLY A 149 0.17 -2.25 15.68
N ARG A 150 -0.30 -3.51 15.74
CA ARG A 150 -0.88 -4.23 14.60
C ARG A 150 -2.20 -4.86 15.02
N PRO A 151 -3.32 -4.10 15.00
CA PRO A 151 -4.62 -4.60 15.44
C PRO A 151 -5.18 -5.77 14.62
N ALA A 152 -4.76 -5.92 13.36
CA ALA A 152 -5.27 -6.98 12.50
C ALA A 152 -4.29 -7.33 11.37
N GLY A 153 -4.54 -8.47 10.74
CA GLY A 153 -3.93 -8.83 9.46
C GLY A 153 -4.74 -9.93 8.77
N GLN A 154 -4.58 -10.04 7.46
CA GLN A 154 -5.33 -11.01 6.66
C GLN A 154 -4.57 -11.43 5.40
N TRP A 155 -4.78 -12.68 4.97
CA TRP A 155 -4.36 -13.11 3.65
C TRP A 155 -5.32 -12.59 2.58
N VAL A 156 -4.77 -12.00 1.53
CA VAL A 156 -5.51 -11.47 0.38
C VAL A 156 -5.42 -12.47 -0.77
N PRO A 157 -6.57 -13.03 -1.23
CA PRO A 157 -6.60 -13.86 -2.42
C PRO A 157 -6.32 -13.00 -3.67
N MET A 158 -5.17 -13.20 -4.32
CA MET A 158 -4.75 -12.43 -5.51
C MET A 158 -5.23 -13.04 -6.83
N GLY A 159 -6.06 -14.08 -6.79
CA GLY A 159 -6.57 -14.73 -7.99
C GLY A 159 -7.26 -16.07 -7.70
N PRO A 160 -7.82 -16.72 -8.74
CA PRO A 160 -8.42 -18.04 -8.63
C PRO A 160 -7.34 -19.13 -8.38
N PRO A 161 -7.74 -20.33 -7.92
CA PRO A 161 -6.85 -21.48 -7.84
C PRO A 161 -6.18 -21.80 -9.20
N ARG A 162 -4.89 -22.10 -9.19
CA ARG A 162 -4.11 -22.47 -10.39
C ARG A 162 -2.93 -23.38 -10.04
N THR A 163 -2.38 -24.05 -11.05
CA THR A 163 -1.09 -24.74 -10.98
C THR A 163 0.04 -23.76 -11.32
N GLY A 164 1.21 -23.93 -10.69
CA GLY A 164 2.40 -23.11 -10.93
C GLY A 164 2.54 -21.94 -9.95
N ALA A 165 3.26 -20.89 -10.39
CA ALA A 165 3.50 -19.71 -9.56
C ALA A 165 2.20 -18.95 -9.26
N VAL A 166 2.07 -18.47 -8.02
CA VAL A 166 0.94 -17.68 -7.53
C VAL A 166 1.47 -16.51 -6.71
N MET A 167 1.00 -15.30 -7.00
CA MET A 167 1.18 -14.16 -6.09
C MET A 167 0.24 -14.34 -4.90
N SER A 168 0.76 -14.20 -3.69
CA SER A 168 -0.06 -14.11 -2.48
C SER A 168 0.31 -12.86 -1.71
N ALA A 169 -0.67 -12.15 -1.17
CA ALA A 169 -0.42 -10.99 -0.34
C ALA A 169 -0.96 -11.19 1.08
N TYR A 170 -0.27 -10.59 2.04
CA TYR A 170 -0.71 -10.47 3.43
C TYR A 170 -0.83 -8.99 3.77
N ASP A 171 -2.03 -8.56 4.12
CA ASP A 171 -2.30 -7.21 4.61
C ASP A 171 -2.05 -7.17 6.12
N GLU A 172 -1.25 -6.22 6.55
CA GLU A 172 -1.10 -5.86 7.94
C GLU A 172 -1.77 -4.50 8.20
N PHE A 173 -2.72 -4.46 9.14
CA PHE A 173 -3.32 -3.22 9.59
C PHE A 173 -2.54 -2.72 10.79
N HIS A 174 -2.00 -1.51 10.70
CA HIS A 174 -1.11 -0.94 11.70
C HIS A 174 -1.62 0.39 12.24
N THR A 175 -1.22 0.65 13.48
CA THR A 175 -1.08 2.01 14.00
C THR A 175 0.39 2.40 13.93
N PHE A 176 0.66 3.65 13.57
CA PHE A 176 1.99 4.15 13.29
C PHE A 176 2.35 5.36 14.15
N ARG A 177 3.66 5.62 14.21
CA ARG A 177 4.22 6.88 14.67
C ARG A 177 5.37 7.31 13.77
N THR A 178 5.39 8.59 13.40
CA THR A 178 6.55 9.19 12.71
C THR A 178 7.66 9.50 13.70
N ALA A 179 8.89 9.74 13.21
CA ALA A 179 9.97 10.25 14.05
C ALA A 179 9.65 11.61 14.75
N SER A 180 8.79 12.44 14.13
CA SER A 180 8.29 13.69 14.72
C SER A 180 7.16 13.49 15.74
N GLY A 181 6.68 12.26 15.92
CA GLY A 181 5.65 11.90 16.90
C GLY A 181 4.21 11.91 16.38
N GLU A 182 3.98 12.20 15.10
CA GLU A 182 2.65 12.19 14.51
C GLU A 182 2.10 10.75 14.46
N ALA A 183 0.87 10.58 14.91
CA ALA A 183 0.19 9.29 14.92
C ALA A 183 -0.55 9.07 13.61
N GLY A 184 -0.57 7.83 13.14
CA GLY A 184 -1.29 7.45 11.94
C GLY A 184 -1.76 6.02 11.97
N GLY A 185 -2.37 5.59 10.89
CA GLY A 185 -2.76 4.20 10.69
C GLY A 185 -2.92 3.89 9.21
N GLY A 186 -2.94 2.60 8.90
CA GLY A 186 -3.03 2.18 7.52
C GLY A 186 -2.63 0.74 7.32
N ILE A 187 -2.31 0.42 6.07
CA ILE A 187 -1.99 -0.93 5.64
C ILE A 187 -0.54 -0.98 5.18
N VAL A 188 0.15 -2.05 5.59
CA VAL A 188 1.32 -2.57 4.88
C VAL A 188 0.90 -3.87 4.21
N GLU A 189 0.86 -3.86 2.89
CA GLU A 189 0.57 -5.05 2.10
C GLU A 189 1.90 -5.69 1.68
N GLN A 190 2.05 -6.99 1.96
CA GLN A 190 3.24 -7.75 1.61
C GLN A 190 2.91 -8.83 0.59
N GLY A 191 3.33 -8.64 -0.65
CA GLY A 191 3.13 -9.62 -1.73
C GLY A 191 4.38 -10.45 -2.00
N TYR A 192 4.20 -11.75 -2.18
CA TYR A 192 5.27 -12.68 -2.59
C TYR A 192 4.77 -13.66 -3.63
N VAL A 193 5.58 -13.91 -4.65
CA VAL A 193 5.34 -15.02 -5.58
C VAL A 193 5.73 -16.33 -4.92
N ARG A 194 4.71 -17.12 -4.60
CA ARG A 194 4.86 -18.51 -4.17
C ARG A 194 5.05 -19.38 -5.40
N ARG A 195 6.23 -19.99 -5.50
CA ARG A 195 6.55 -20.95 -6.54
C ARG A 195 6.34 -22.34 -5.94
N GLY A 196 5.32 -23.05 -6.42
CA GLY A 196 5.21 -24.48 -6.15
C GLY A 196 6.41 -25.19 -6.77
N VAL A 197 7.04 -26.08 -5.99
CA VAL A 197 7.96 -27.08 -6.54
C VAL A 197 7.15 -28.13 -7.28
#